data_AF-A0AAV0ESI8-F1
#
_entry.id   AF-A0AAV0ESI8-F1
#
_cell.length_a   1.000
_cell.length_b   1.000
_cell.length_c   1.000
_cell.angle_alpha   90.00
_cell.angle_beta   90.00
_cell.angle_gamma   90.00
#
_symmetry.space_group_name_H-M   'P 1'
#
loop_
_entity.id
_entity.type
_entity.pdbx_description
1 polymer ?
#
loop_
_entity_poly.entity_id
_entity_poly.type
_entity_poly.pdbx_seq_one_letter_code
_entity_poly.pdbx_strand_id
1 'polypeptide(L)'
;MPIGVGERRGGVYFFRGLDRAQACAVGGSDSDGLWHSRLGHPSVKVLRLLGYLNNSLLHSVENKVCDACMRGKQTRDSFVVSSARAVEPFELIHCDIWGPYRVVST
;
A
#
# COMPACT_ATOMS: atom_id res chain seq x y z
N MET A 1 11.59 -12.37 12.88
CA MET A 1 10.65 -13.41 13.36
C MET A 1 10.41 -14.40 12.22
N PRO A 2 10.79 -15.66 12.34
CA PRO A 2 10.43 -16.68 11.36
C PRO A 2 8.92 -16.96 11.41
N ILE A 3 8.26 -16.97 10.25
CA ILE A 3 6.79 -17.17 10.12
C ILE A 3 6.40 -18.65 10.30
N GLY A 4 7.36 -19.57 10.22
CA GLY A 4 7.19 -20.99 10.50
C GLY A 4 8.36 -21.84 10.01
N VAL A 5 8.36 -23.13 10.36
CA VAL A 5 9.36 -24.12 9.90
C VAL A 5 8.69 -25.10 8.95
N GLY A 6 9.25 -25.25 7.75
CA GLY A 6 8.77 -26.18 6.72
C GLY A 6 9.71 -27.37 6.53
N GLU A 7 9.15 -28.55 6.24
CA GLU A 7 9.89 -29.76 5.90
C GLU A 7 9.80 -30.03 4.40
N ARG A 8 10.93 -30.14 3.69
CA ARG A 8 10.94 -30.43 2.25
C ARG A 8 10.75 -31.92 2.00
N ARG A 9 9.71 -32.30 1.24
CA ARG A 9 9.52 -33.67 0.74
C ARG A 9 9.15 -33.63 -0.74
N GLY A 10 9.86 -34.40 -1.56
CA GLY A 10 9.58 -34.48 -3.01
C GLY A 10 9.63 -33.14 -3.76
N GLY A 11 10.45 -32.20 -3.31
CA GLY A 11 10.58 -30.88 -3.95
C GLY A 11 9.54 -29.84 -3.52
N VAL A 12 8.57 -30.20 -2.68
CA VAL A 12 7.62 -29.26 -2.07
C VAL A 12 7.86 -29.14 -0.56
N TYR A 13 7.58 -27.97 0.00
CA TYR A 13 7.73 -27.70 1.43
C TYR A 13 6.40 -27.87 2.15
N PHE A 14 6.38 -28.77 3.13
CA PHE A 14 5.24 -29.00 4.02
C PHE A 14 5.38 -28.14 5.27
N PHE A 15 4.39 -27.32 5.55
CA PHE A 15 4.33 -26.58 6.81
C PHE A 15 4.16 -27.55 7.97
N ARG A 16 5.15 -27.62 8.89
CA ARG A 16 4.91 -28.24 10.20
C ARG A 16 4.15 -27.21 11.02
N GLY A 17 2.93 -27.58 11.43
CA GLY A 17 2.11 -26.75 12.29
C GLY A 17 2.91 -26.18 13.46
N LEU A 18 2.62 -24.96 13.84
CA LEU A 18 3.16 -24.39 15.07
C LEU A 18 2.52 -25.15 16.24
N ASP A 19 3.32 -25.68 17.17
CA ASP A 19 2.81 -25.98 18.51
C ASP A 19 2.07 -24.74 19.00
N ARG A 20 0.88 -24.90 19.61
CA ARG A 20 -0.01 -23.81 20.01
C ARG A 20 0.78 -22.72 20.73
N ALA A 21 1.22 -21.71 19.99
CA ALA A 21 1.92 -20.58 20.54
C ALA A 21 0.90 -19.77 21.30
N GLN A 22 1.14 -19.52 22.59
CA GLN A 22 0.36 -18.54 23.34
C GLN A 22 0.57 -17.19 22.65
N ALA A 23 -0.49 -16.71 21.99
CA ALA A 23 -0.52 -15.34 21.50
C ALA A 23 -0.68 -14.42 22.72
N CYS A 24 0.31 -13.56 22.97
CA CYS A 24 0.10 -12.45 23.88
C CYS A 24 -0.95 -11.53 23.25
N ALA A 25 -2.17 -11.56 23.79
CA ALA A 25 -3.17 -10.56 23.48
C ALA A 25 -2.64 -9.22 24.02
N VAL A 26 -2.27 -8.31 23.13
CA VAL A 26 -1.97 -6.94 23.52
C VAL A 26 -3.28 -6.33 24.00
N GLY A 27 -3.37 -6.02 25.29
CA GLY A 27 -4.51 -5.36 25.93
C GLY A 27 -4.67 -3.90 25.53
N GLY A 28 -4.54 -3.60 24.24
CA GLY A 28 -4.99 -2.34 23.67
C GLY A 28 -6.41 -2.54 23.19
N SER A 29 -7.29 -1.57 23.43
CA SER A 29 -8.56 -1.49 22.69
C SER A 29 -8.24 -1.71 21.22
N ASP A 30 -8.91 -2.68 20.59
CA ASP A 30 -8.75 -3.00 19.17
C ASP A 30 -9.14 -1.73 18.40
N SER A 31 -8.17 -0.83 18.21
CA SER A 31 -8.47 0.50 17.72
C SER A 31 -8.93 0.28 16.30
N ASP A 32 -10.16 0.68 15.99
CA ASP A 32 -10.83 0.29 14.76
C ASP A 32 -10.04 0.60 13.46
N GLY A 33 -9.07 1.51 13.51
CA GLY A 33 -8.13 1.79 12.41
C GLY A 33 -7.05 0.71 12.17
N LEU A 34 -6.91 -0.27 13.07
CA LEU A 34 -5.88 -1.31 13.00
C LEU A 34 -6.14 -2.28 11.85
N TRP A 35 -7.39 -2.73 11.68
CA TRP A 35 -7.78 -3.61 10.59
C TRP A 35 -7.71 -2.90 9.22
N HIS A 36 -8.11 -1.63 9.17
CA HIS A 36 -7.89 -0.79 7.99
C HIS A 36 -6.40 -0.72 7.60
N SER A 37 -5.50 -0.55 8.58
CA SER A 37 -4.06 -0.49 8.32
C SER A 37 -3.48 -1.86 7.92
N ARG A 38 -3.84 -2.94 8.62
CA ARG A 38 -3.36 -4.31 8.36
C ARG A 38 -3.77 -4.85 6.98
N LEU A 39 -4.94 -4.44 6.48
CA LEU A 39 -5.46 -4.86 5.18
C LEU A 39 -4.99 -3.96 4.02
N GLY A 40 -4.08 -3.01 4.27
CA GLY A 40 -3.51 -2.16 3.23
C GLY A 40 -4.39 -0.98 2.85
N HIS A 41 -5.02 -0.33 3.84
CA HIS A 41 -5.82 0.87 3.67
C HIS A 41 -7.01 0.76 2.67
N PRO A 42 -7.77 -0.35 2.67
CA PRO A 42 -8.92 -0.49 1.79
C PRO A 42 -10.02 0.53 2.14
N SER A 43 -10.86 0.84 1.16
CA SER A 43 -12.01 1.72 1.39
C SER A 43 -13.00 1.09 2.37
N VAL A 44 -13.79 1.92 3.07
CA VAL A 44 -14.86 1.46 3.96
C VAL A 44 -15.85 0.53 3.24
N LYS A 45 -16.11 0.78 1.95
CA LYS A 45 -16.96 -0.10 1.12
C LYS A 45 -16.40 -1.51 1.01
N VAL A 46 -15.08 -1.65 0.83
CA VAL A 46 -14.41 -2.95 0.78
C VAL A 46 -14.41 -3.62 2.16
N LEU A 47 -14.17 -2.84 3.23
CA LEU A 47 -14.24 -3.36 4.60
C LEU A 47 -15.64 -3.88 4.95
N ARG A 48 -16.71 -3.26 4.44
CA ARG A 48 -18.11 -3.72 4.62
C ARG A 48 -18.39 -5.10 4.01
N LEU A 49 -17.61 -5.52 3.02
CA LEU A 49 -17.74 -6.85 2.42
C LEU A 49 -17.12 -7.96 3.30
N LEU A 50 -16.30 -7.58 4.28
CA LEU A 50 -15.71 -8.51 5.23
C LEU A 50 -16.71 -8.74 6.36
N GLY A 51 -17.54 -9.77 6.22
CA GLY A 51 -18.64 -10.09 7.15
C GLY A 51 -18.24 -10.40 8.60
N TYR A 52 -16.94 -10.45 8.90
CA TYR A 52 -16.39 -10.62 10.24
C TYR A 52 -15.96 -9.30 10.90
N LEU A 53 -16.01 -8.17 10.19
CA LEU A 53 -15.71 -6.86 10.75
C LEU A 53 -16.99 -6.25 11.36
N ASN A 54 -16.90 -5.81 12.61
CA ASN A 54 -18.02 -5.21 13.32
C ASN A 54 -18.42 -3.84 12.73
N ASN A 55 -19.70 -3.47 12.86
CA ASN A 55 -20.22 -2.16 12.40
C ASN A 55 -19.57 -0.96 13.11
N SER A 56 -19.20 -1.10 14.39
CA SER A 56 -18.43 -0.08 15.13
C SER A 56 -17.08 0.20 14.48
N LEU A 57 -16.46 -0.86 13.94
CA LEU A 57 -15.17 -0.84 13.28
C LEU A 57 -15.23 0.01 12.01
N LEU A 58 -16.29 -0.20 11.22
CA LEU A 58 -16.56 0.55 10.00
C LEU A 58 -16.87 2.03 10.27
N HIS A 59 -17.66 2.32 11.31
CA HIS A 59 -18.01 3.69 11.68
C HIS A 59 -16.79 4.51 12.13
N SER A 60 -15.87 3.89 12.86
CA SER A 60 -14.65 4.53 13.33
C SER A 60 -13.66 4.78 12.20
N VAL A 61 -13.55 3.89 11.20
CA VAL A 61 -12.75 4.14 9.98
C VAL A 61 -13.37 5.23 9.12
N GLU A 62 -14.70 5.28 9.03
CA GLU A 62 -15.43 6.30 8.26
C GLU A 62 -15.28 7.71 8.85
N ASN A 63 -15.24 7.81 10.18
CA ASN A 63 -15.09 9.10 10.89
C ASN A 63 -13.64 9.50 11.17
N LYS A 64 -12.65 8.62 10.92
CA LYS A 64 -11.23 8.92 11.17
C LYS A 64 -10.51 9.26 9.88
N VAL A 65 -9.77 10.35 9.94
CA VAL A 65 -8.83 10.74 8.89
C VAL A 65 -7.57 9.89 9.02
N CYS A 66 -7.27 9.09 8.00
CA CYS A 66 -6.04 8.30 7.92
C CYS A 66 -5.00 9.05 7.07
N ASP A 67 -3.85 9.42 7.67
CA ASP A 67 -2.79 10.18 6.99
C ASP A 67 -2.22 9.45 5.77
N ALA A 68 -1.97 8.14 5.88
CA ALA A 68 -1.49 7.32 4.75
C ALA A 68 -2.50 7.30 3.59
N CYS A 69 -3.80 7.18 3.89
CA CYS A 69 -4.85 7.30 2.88
C CYS A 69 -4.88 8.67 2.23
N MET A 70 -4.78 9.76 3.00
CA MET A 70 -4.79 11.11 2.46
C MET A 70 -3.63 11.31 1.50
N ARG A 71 -2.42 10.97 1.91
CA ARG A 71 -1.21 11.09 1.07
C ARG A 71 -1.30 10.20 -0.17
N GLY A 72 -1.78 8.98 -0.03
CA GLY A 72 -1.89 8.03 -1.15
C GLY A 72 -3.02 8.36 -2.13
N LYS A 73 -4.09 9.03 -1.67
CA LYS A 73 -5.23 9.46 -2.51
C LYS A 73 -5.11 10.90 -2.98
N GLN A 74 -4.09 11.63 -2.55
CA GLN A 74 -3.87 13.00 -2.98
C GLN A 74 -3.58 12.99 -4.49
N THR A 75 -4.57 13.41 -5.26
CA THR A 75 -4.40 13.68 -6.68
C THR A 75 -3.78 15.06 -6.85
N ARG A 76 -2.88 15.19 -7.83
CA ARG A 76 -2.38 16.50 -8.22
C ARG A 76 -3.46 17.22 -9.01
N ASP A 77 -3.58 18.53 -8.82
CA ASP A 77 -4.46 19.35 -9.64
C ASP A 77 -4.06 19.25 -11.12
N SER A 78 -5.04 19.54 -11.99
CA SER A 78 -4.82 19.64 -13.42
C SER A 78 -3.68 20.61 -13.71
N PHE A 79 -2.77 20.21 -14.59
CA PHE A 79 -1.76 21.14 -15.10
C PHE A 79 -2.46 22.30 -15.79
N VAL A 80 -2.00 23.53 -15.52
CA VAL A 80 -2.39 24.69 -16.31
C VAL A 80 -1.94 24.46 -17.76
N VAL A 81 -2.78 24.85 -18.72
CA VAL A 81 -2.43 24.77 -20.13
C VAL A 81 -1.24 25.70 -20.38
N SER A 82 -0.15 25.14 -20.92
CA SER A 82 1.00 25.95 -21.34
C SER A 82 0.62 26.82 -22.53
N SER A 83 0.88 28.12 -22.42
CA SER A 83 0.83 29.07 -23.54
C SER A 83 2.13 29.13 -24.32
N ALA A 84 3.20 28.49 -23.84
CA ALA A 84 4.50 28.47 -24.50
C ALA A 84 4.44 27.58 -25.75
N ARG A 85 4.42 28.22 -26.92
CA ARG A 85 4.47 27.58 -28.24
C ARG A 85 5.47 28.36 -29.10
N ALA A 86 6.32 27.64 -29.83
CA ALA A 86 7.19 28.25 -30.84
C ALA A 86 6.35 28.86 -31.97
N VAL A 87 6.64 30.10 -32.32
CA VAL A 87 6.08 30.82 -33.46
C VAL A 87 7.04 30.72 -34.64
N GLU A 88 8.34 30.76 -34.38
CA GLU A 88 9.40 30.69 -35.40
C GLU A 88 10.18 29.36 -35.36
N PRO A 89 10.79 28.95 -36.49
CA PRO A 89 11.66 27.77 -36.52
C PRO A 89 12.79 27.86 -35.49
N PHE A 90 13.01 26.77 -34.74
CA PHE A 90 14.06 26.64 -33.71
C PHE A 90 13.92 27.57 -32.49
N GLU A 91 12.79 28.25 -32.29
CA GLU A 91 12.56 29.13 -31.13
C GLU A 91 12.48 28.36 -29.79
N LEU A 92 11.99 27.11 -29.80
CA LEU A 92 11.91 26.25 -28.63
C LEU A 92 12.44 24.84 -28.96
N ILE A 93 13.46 24.41 -28.21
CA ILE A 93 14.03 23.06 -28.32
C ILE A 93 13.79 22.33 -26.99
N HIS A 94 13.07 21.22 -27.03
CA HIS A 94 12.96 20.29 -25.90
C HIS A 94 13.95 19.16 -26.07
N CYS A 95 14.89 19.04 -25.13
CA CYS A 95 15.83 17.93 -25.05
C CYS A 95 15.58 17.17 -23.76
N ASP A 96 15.21 15.91 -23.86
CA ASP A 96 15.21 14.99 -22.72
C ASP A 96 16.54 14.22 -22.69
N ILE A 97 17.16 14.14 -21.52
CA ILE A 97 18.42 13.42 -21.34
C ILE A 97 18.07 12.15 -20.56
N TRP A 98 18.03 11.02 -21.28
CA TRP A 98 17.88 9.73 -20.63
C TRP A 98 19.12 9.46 -19.77
N GLY A 99 18.90 9.14 -18.48
CA GLY A 99 19.93 8.69 -17.55
C GLY A 99 20.69 7.43 -18.00
N PRO A 100 21.77 7.08 -17.29
CA PRO A 100 22.77 6.09 -17.71
C PRO A 100 22.16 4.73 -18.10
N TYR A 101 22.29 4.36 -19.37
CA TYR A 101 21.68 3.16 -19.97
C TYR A 101 22.43 1.85 -19.63
N ARG A 102 23.70 1.92 -19.20
CA ARG A 102 24.50 0.74 -18.86
C ARG A 102 25.36 1.02 -17.63
N VAL A 103 25.05 0.36 -16.52
CA VAL A 103 26.07 0.05 -15.51
C VAL A 103 26.93 -1.05 -16.12
N VAL A 104 28.25 -0.87 -16.16
CA VAL A 104 29.15 -1.94 -16.59
C VAL A 104 29.06 -3.04 -15.54
N SER A 105 28.63 -4.24 -15.92
CA SER A 105 28.70 -5.39 -15.01
C SER A 105 30.17 -5.67 -14.74
N THR A 106 30.54 -5.62 -13.46
CA THR A 106 31.81 -6.15 -12.96
C THR A 106 31.65 -7.64 -12.66
#